data_AF-A0A2V9JW56-F1
#
_entry.id   AF-A0A2V9JW56-F1
#
_cell.length_a   1.000
_cell.length_b   1.000
_cell.length_c   1.000
_cell.angle_alpha   90.00
_cell.angle_beta   90.00
_cell.angle_gamma   90.00
#
_symmetry.space_group_name_H-M   'P 1'
#
loop_
_entity.id
_entity.type
_entity.pdbx_description
1 polymer ?
#
loop_
_entity_poly.entity_id
_entity_poly.type
_entity_poly.pdbx_seq_one_letter_code
_entity_poly.pdbx_strand_id
1 'polypeptide(L)'
;MPAPMEKTYEPRPVEQRWYDVWEAGGYFVADNKSTRPRFSIVIPPPNVTGSLHMGHALQHTLHDILVRWKRMSGYNTLWLPGMDHASIAVHYVLDRQLEARNLTRFALGRE
;
A
#
# COMPACT_ATOMS: atom_id res chain seq x y z
N MET A 1 -11.30 35.20 -15.00
CA MET A 1 -11.56 34.13 -15.99
C MET A 1 -10.79 32.90 -15.53
N PRO A 2 -11.42 31.73 -15.33
CA PRO A 2 -10.67 30.51 -15.06
C PRO A 2 -9.72 30.24 -16.24
N ALA A 3 -8.55 29.67 -15.95
CA ALA A 3 -7.63 29.24 -16.99
C ALA A 3 -8.34 28.27 -17.96
N PRO A 4 -8.06 28.35 -19.27
CA PRO A 4 -8.65 27.43 -20.24
C PRO A 4 -8.28 25.98 -19.87
N MET A 5 -9.25 25.07 -19.95
CA MET A 5 -8.97 23.64 -19.73
C MET A 5 -8.08 23.10 -20.83
N GLU A 6 -7.06 22.34 -20.43
CA GLU A 6 -6.20 21.62 -21.35
C GLU A 6 -7.01 20.64 -22.21
N LYS A 7 -6.62 20.49 -23.47
CA LYS A 7 -7.30 19.58 -24.41
C LYS A 7 -6.98 18.11 -24.12
N THR A 8 -5.90 17.85 -23.40
CA THR A 8 -5.41 16.50 -23.07
C THR A 8 -5.30 16.35 -21.56
N TYR A 9 -5.73 15.20 -21.06
CA TYR A 9 -5.65 14.87 -19.65
C TYR A 9 -4.26 14.39 -19.28
N GLU A 10 -3.58 15.12 -18.40
CA GLU A 10 -2.33 14.71 -17.77
C GLU A 10 -2.60 14.19 -16.34
N PRO A 11 -2.50 12.87 -16.08
CA PRO A 11 -2.85 12.30 -14.78
C PRO A 11 -1.89 12.69 -13.65
N ARG A 12 -0.58 12.73 -13.93
CA ARG A 12 0.48 12.96 -12.93
C ARG A 12 0.23 14.17 -12.01
N PRO A 13 0.02 15.40 -12.52
CA PRO A 13 -0.20 16.56 -11.66
C PRO A 13 -1.54 16.49 -10.90
N VAL A 14 -2.53 15.80 -11.45
CA VAL A 14 -3.86 15.65 -10.82
C VAL A 14 -3.79 14.64 -9.68
N GLU A 15 -3.19 13.49 -9.91
CA GLU A 15 -3.00 12.43 -8.92
C GLU A 15 -2.18 12.91 -7.72
N GLN A 16 -1.04 13.57 -7.97
CA GLN A 16 -0.19 14.09 -6.90
C GLN A 16 -0.95 15.09 -6.03
N ARG A 17 -1.61 16.07 -6.66
CA ARG A 17 -2.38 17.10 -5.94
C ARG A 17 -3.45 16.48 -5.03
N TRP A 18 -4.21 15.52 -5.54
CA TRP A 18 -5.29 14.92 -4.75
C TRP A 18 -4.77 14.02 -3.64
N TYR A 19 -3.67 13.31 -3.87
CA TYR A 19 -3.05 12.49 -2.84
C TYR A 19 -2.61 13.34 -1.64
N ASP A 20 -1.92 14.45 -1.90
CA ASP A 20 -1.47 15.40 -0.87
C ASP A 20 -2.66 15.93 -0.05
N VAL A 21 -3.78 16.25 -0.71
CA VAL A 21 -5.02 16.68 -0.05
C VAL A 21 -5.60 15.58 0.85
N TRP A 22 -5.61 14.34 0.38
CA TRP A 22 -6.15 13.22 1.16
C TRP A 22 -5.30 12.89 2.39
N GLU A 23 -3.98 12.97 2.24
CA GLU A 23 -3.05 12.76 3.35
C GLU A 23 -3.18 13.88 4.39
N ALA A 24 -3.08 15.14 3.96
CA ALA A 24 -3.18 16.31 4.84
C ALA A 24 -4.52 16.41 5.56
N GLY A 25 -5.62 16.00 4.91
CA GLY A 25 -6.95 15.98 5.51
C GLY A 25 -7.25 14.78 6.39
N GLY A 26 -6.30 13.84 6.56
CA GLY A 26 -6.49 12.64 7.38
C GLY A 26 -7.56 11.69 6.82
N TYR A 27 -7.82 11.73 5.51
CA TYR A 27 -8.89 10.96 4.87
C TYR A 27 -8.66 9.45 4.90
N PHE A 28 -7.49 8.98 5.33
CA PHE A 28 -7.20 7.55 5.50
C PHE A 28 -7.40 7.06 6.94
N VAL A 29 -7.57 7.97 7.91
CA VAL A 29 -7.67 7.62 9.33
C VAL A 29 -9.07 7.09 9.66
N ALA A 30 -9.12 6.02 10.44
CA ALA A 30 -10.35 5.51 11.06
C ALA A 30 -10.51 6.12 12.45
N ASP A 31 -11.73 6.53 12.82
CA ASP A 31 -12.01 7.13 14.12
C ASP A 31 -12.43 6.04 15.13
N ASN A 32 -11.63 5.78 16.16
CA ASN A 32 -11.95 4.76 17.16
C ASN A 32 -13.15 5.10 18.06
N LYS A 33 -13.53 6.39 18.16
CA LYS A 33 -14.66 6.88 18.96
C LYS A 33 -15.95 6.98 18.16
N SER A 34 -15.90 6.81 16.83
CA SER A 34 -17.06 6.92 15.96
C SER A 34 -18.15 5.89 16.30
N THR A 35 -19.39 6.35 16.39
CA THR A 35 -20.61 5.53 16.58
C THR A 35 -21.17 4.96 15.28
N ARG A 36 -20.61 5.35 14.12
CA ARG A 36 -20.99 4.83 12.79
C ARG A 36 -20.74 3.32 12.68
N PRO A 37 -21.49 2.61 11.81
CA PRO A 37 -21.22 1.20 11.54
C PRO A 37 -19.78 1.02 11.02
N ARG A 38 -19.14 -0.08 11.44
CA ARG A 38 -17.72 -0.34 11.17
C ARG A 38 -17.57 -1.20 9.93
N PHE A 39 -16.57 -0.86 9.12
CA PHE A 39 -16.13 -1.71 8.01
C PHE A 39 -14.60 -1.75 8.05
N SER A 40 -14.01 -2.94 8.05
CA SER A 40 -12.56 -3.10 8.06
C SER A 40 -12.11 -4.12 7.05
N ILE A 41 -11.01 -3.82 6.37
CA ILE A 41 -10.32 -4.76 5.49
C ILE A 41 -8.82 -4.69 5.77
N VAL A 42 -8.20 -5.86 5.92
CA VAL A 42 -6.75 -5.98 6.07
C VAL A 42 -6.15 -6.07 4.68
N ILE A 43 -5.09 -5.32 4.40
CA ILE A 43 -4.28 -5.53 3.20
C ILE A 43 -3.49 -6.82 3.44
N PRO A 44 -3.66 -7.89 2.64
CA PRO A 44 -2.74 -9.01 2.61
C PRO A 44 -1.31 -8.45 2.57
N PRO A 45 -0.55 -8.62 3.65
CA PRO A 45 0.70 -7.90 3.81
C PRO A 45 1.67 -8.34 2.70
N PRO A 46 2.20 -7.41 1.88
CA PRO A 46 3.20 -7.78 0.90
C PRO A 46 4.45 -8.30 1.61
N ASN A 47 5.11 -9.28 0.99
CA ASN A 47 6.39 -9.79 1.46
C ASN A 47 7.43 -8.66 1.40
N VAL A 48 8.28 -8.52 2.43
CA VAL A 48 9.37 -7.52 2.46
C VAL A 48 10.39 -7.70 1.31
N THR A 49 10.34 -8.82 0.59
CA THR A 49 11.35 -9.27 -0.37
C THR A 49 11.18 -8.76 -1.81
N GLY A 50 10.09 -8.08 -2.16
CA GLY A 50 9.75 -7.87 -3.57
C GLY A 50 9.05 -6.56 -3.92
N SER A 51 9.29 -6.12 -5.16
CA SER A 51 8.56 -5.02 -5.79
C SER A 51 7.09 -5.39 -6.02
N LEU A 52 6.21 -4.38 -5.93
CA LEU A 52 4.81 -4.54 -6.30
C LEU A 52 4.69 -4.86 -7.79
N HIS A 53 3.65 -5.62 -8.15
CA HIS A 53 3.37 -6.07 -9.51
C HIS A 53 1.87 -5.95 -9.81
N MET A 54 1.45 -6.20 -11.05
CA MET A 54 0.04 -6.02 -11.48
C MET A 54 -0.98 -6.77 -10.62
N GLY A 55 -0.65 -7.95 -10.08
CA GLY A 55 -1.49 -8.63 -9.09
C GLY A 55 -1.76 -7.81 -7.82
N HIS A 56 -0.76 -7.11 -7.28
CA HIS A 56 -0.93 -6.18 -6.17
C HIS A 56 -1.79 -4.98 -6.56
N ALA A 57 -1.57 -4.44 -7.77
CA ALA A 57 -2.38 -3.33 -8.27
C ALA A 57 -3.87 -3.71 -8.34
N LEU A 58 -4.20 -4.89 -8.86
CA LEU A 58 -5.57 -5.40 -8.89
C LEU A 58 -6.16 -5.54 -7.49
N GLN A 59 -5.44 -6.20 -6.57
CA GLN A 59 -5.90 -6.42 -5.21
C GLN A 59 -6.13 -5.09 -4.46
N HIS A 60 -5.16 -4.17 -4.50
CA HIS A 60 -5.27 -2.87 -3.84
C HIS A 60 -6.40 -2.03 -4.43
N THR A 61 -6.58 -2.04 -5.75
CA THR A 61 -7.66 -1.30 -6.41
C THR A 61 -9.03 -1.81 -5.97
N LEU A 62 -9.24 -3.13 -5.91
CA LEU A 62 -10.52 -3.69 -5.45
C LEU A 62 -10.79 -3.35 -3.98
N HIS A 63 -9.78 -3.43 -3.12
CA HIS A 63 -9.92 -3.06 -1.71
C HIS A 63 -10.21 -1.56 -1.54
N ASP A 64 -9.51 -0.69 -2.25
CA ASP A 64 -9.71 0.75 -2.22
C ASP A 64 -11.13 1.15 -2.68
N ILE A 65 -11.63 0.53 -3.75
CA ILE A 65 -13.02 0.73 -4.22
C ILE A 65 -14.02 0.40 -3.11
N LEU A 66 -13.87 -0.75 -2.44
CA LEU A 66 -14.76 -1.16 -1.35
C LEU A 66 -14.69 -0.20 -0.16
N VAL A 67 -13.48 0.21 0.23
CA VAL A 67 -13.26 1.15 1.35
C VAL A 67 -13.88 2.50 1.04
N ARG A 68 -13.65 3.06 -0.16
CA ARG A 68 -14.24 4.34 -0.58
C ARG A 68 -15.75 4.25 -0.64
N TRP A 69 -16.29 3.20 -1.25
CA TRP A 69 -17.74 2.97 -1.31
C TRP A 69 -18.36 2.91 0.10
N LYS A 70 -17.78 2.14 1.03
CA LYS A 70 -18.27 2.04 2.40
C LYS A 70 -18.15 3.35 3.17
N ARG A 71 -17.05 4.08 3.01
CA ARG A 71 -16.84 5.41 3.63
C ARG A 71 -17.90 6.40 3.16
N MET A 72 -18.16 6.45 1.85
CA MET A 72 -19.23 7.27 1.26
C MET A 72 -20.63 6.80 1.69
N SER A 73 -20.81 5.51 1.99
CA SER A 73 -22.05 4.94 2.53
C SER A 73 -22.25 5.19 4.03
N GLY A 74 -21.40 6.01 4.67
CA GLY A 74 -21.53 6.40 6.08
C GLY A 74 -20.86 5.47 7.09
N TYR A 75 -20.03 4.52 6.65
CA TYR A 75 -19.29 3.63 7.55
C TYR A 75 -18.01 4.29 8.07
N ASN A 76 -17.63 3.95 9.30
CA ASN A 76 -16.28 4.16 9.79
C ASN A 76 -15.38 3.05 9.21
N THR A 77 -14.50 3.43 8.28
CA THR A 77 -13.71 2.47 7.50
C THR A 77 -12.27 2.40 7.98
N LEU A 78 -11.79 1.17 8.24
CA LEU A 78 -10.38 0.89 8.51
C LEU A 78 -9.80 0.03 7.39
N TRP A 79 -8.88 0.61 6.64
CA TRP A 79 -8.05 -0.12 5.68
C TRP A 79 -6.68 -0.30 6.31
N LEU A 80 -6.40 -1.48 6.87
CA LEU A 80 -5.22 -1.70 7.70
C LEU A 80 -4.04 -2.20 6.84
N PRO A 81 -2.97 -1.41 6.67
CA PRO A 81 -1.74 -1.88 6.04
C PRO A 81 -0.92 -2.75 7.01
N GLY A 82 -0.06 -3.58 6.45
CA GLY A 82 0.92 -4.40 7.18
C GLY A 82 1.98 -4.91 6.23
N MET A 83 3.07 -5.48 6.77
CA MET A 83 4.13 -6.12 6.00
C MET A 83 4.37 -7.53 6.55
N ASP A 84 4.65 -8.49 5.68
CA ASP A 84 4.91 -9.87 6.06
C ASP A 84 6.42 -10.10 6.05
N HIS A 85 6.94 -10.56 7.18
CA HIS A 85 8.34 -10.93 7.36
C HIS A 85 8.83 -11.94 6.33
N ALA A 86 7.94 -12.77 5.77
CA ALA A 86 8.24 -13.65 4.63
C ALA A 86 9.55 -14.46 4.81
N SER A 87 9.76 -15.03 6.00
CA SER A 87 11.05 -15.52 6.49
C SER A 87 11.83 -16.36 5.48
N ILE A 88 11.19 -17.36 4.86
CA ILE A 88 11.84 -18.24 3.88
C ILE A 88 12.22 -17.49 2.59
N ALA A 89 11.35 -16.60 2.10
CA ALA A 89 11.63 -15.81 0.91
C ALA A 89 12.78 -14.83 1.16
N VAL A 90 12.83 -14.22 2.36
CA VAL A 90 13.94 -13.33 2.77
C VAL A 90 15.25 -14.12 2.79
N HIS A 91 15.26 -15.30 3.40
CA HIS A 91 16.43 -16.17 3.41
C HIS A 91 16.91 -16.52 2.01
N TYR A 92 16.00 -16.87 1.10
CA TYR A 92 16.35 -17.19 -0.29
C TYR A 92 16.99 -16.00 -1.02
N VAL A 93 16.42 -14.79 -0.87
CA VAL A 93 16.97 -13.58 -1.49
C VAL A 93 18.35 -13.24 -0.91
N LEU A 94 18.52 -13.34 0.41
CA LEU A 94 19.81 -13.13 1.08
C LEU A 94 20.86 -14.14 0.60
N ASP A 95 20.52 -15.43 0.53
CA ASP A 95 21.44 -16.47 0.06
C ASP A 95 21.92 -16.16 -1.37
N ARG A 96 21.03 -15.73 -2.27
CA ARG A 96 21.43 -15.29 -3.63
C ARG A 96 22.32 -14.04 -3.63
N GLN A 97 22.05 -13.08 -2.76
CA GLN A 97 22.89 -11.87 -2.64
C GLN A 97 24.29 -12.18 -2.10
N LEU A 98 24.40 -13.16 -1.19
CA LEU A 98 25.68 -13.63 -0.66
C LEU A 98 26.47 -14.43 -1.70
N GLU A 99 25.80 -15.32 -2.45
CA GLU A 99 26.41 -16.05 -3.57
C GLU A 99 27.00 -15.09 -4.60
N ALA A 100 26.31 -14.00 -4.93
CA ALA A 100 26.80 -12.97 -5.84
C ALA A 100 28.09 -12.27 -5.34
N ARG A 101 28.37 -12.34 -4.03
CA ARG A 101 29.60 -11.83 -3.41
C ARG A 101 30.63 -12.93 -3.13
N ASN A 102 30.40 -14.15 -3.63
CA ASN A 102 31.17 -15.36 -3.32
C ASN A 102 31.25 -15.65 -1.80
N LEU A 103 30.21 -15.28 -1.05
CA LEU A 103 30.08 -15.54 0.38
C LEU A 103 28.97 -16.57 0.60
N THR A 104 29.01 -17.23 1.76
CA THR A 104 27.90 -18.09 2.21
C THR A 104 27.46 -17.66 3.60
N ARG A 105 26.19 -17.87 3.93
CA ARG A 105 25.67 -17.57 5.28
C ARG A 105 26.45 -18.30 6.38
N PHE A 106 26.96 -19.49 6.09
CA PHE A 106 27.76 -20.27 7.03
C PHE A 106 29.11 -19.62 7.35
N ALA A 107 29.65 -18.83 6.41
CA ALA A 107 30.87 -18.07 6.62
C ALA A 107 30.67 -16.80 7.48
N LEU A 108 29.43 -16.32 7.61
CA LEU A 108 29.10 -15.09 8.34
C LEU A 108 28.66 -15.35 9.79
N GLY A 109 28.13 -16.54 10.08
CA GLY A 109 27.59 -16.87 11.40
C GLY A 109 26.09 -16.54 11.51
N ARG A 110 25.57 -16.46 12.74
CA ARG A 110 24.13 -16.33 13.03
C ARG A 110 23.70 -14.90 13.40
N GLU A 111 24.65 -13.99 13.55
CA GLU A 111 24.44 -12.55 13.76
C GLU A 111 24.63 -11.80 12.44
#